data_AF-B4V030-F1
#
_entry.id   AF-B4V030-F1
#
_cell.length_a   1.000
_cell.length_b   1.000
_cell.length_c   1.000
_cell.angle_alpha   90.00
_cell.angle_beta   90.00
_cell.angle_gamma   90.00
#
_symmetry.space_group_name_H-M   'P 1'
#
loop_
_entity.id
_entity.type
_entity.pdbx_description
1 polymer ?
#
loop_
_entity_poly.entity_id
_entity_poly.type
_entity_poly.pdbx_seq_one_letter_code
_entity_poly.pdbx_strand_id
1 'polypeptide(L)'
;MHTADRTGEAALHWHAYAKTGDEVYSLPLPYGSHLNGDLWLQMPRDWIAATFDDEDAADRLKEQLALYPPENIAEQGYANATLYTRWQLTRERHQTVWADYRDRHGREVVRLLVPCPRPSAPGALRKTPPECPETRRSVGPLPG
;
A
#
# COMPACT_ATOMS: atom_id res chain seq x y z
N MET A 1 21.27 30.16 -12.98
CA MET A 1 21.85 28.91 -13.51
C MET A 1 20.84 27.81 -13.22
N HIS A 2 19.94 27.52 -14.17
CA HIS A 2 18.97 26.42 -14.06
C HIS A 2 19.49 25.30 -14.94
N THR A 3 19.84 24.18 -14.33
CA THR A 3 20.36 22.98 -15.00
C THR A 3 19.49 21.78 -14.64
N ALA A 4 19.30 20.92 -15.65
CA ALA A 4 18.61 19.63 -15.69
C ALA A 4 17.06 19.73 -15.73
N ASP A 5 16.37 19.57 -16.86
CA ASP A 5 16.44 18.60 -17.97
C ASP A 5 15.87 17.21 -17.59
N ARG A 6 14.73 16.91 -18.23
CA ARG A 6 14.20 15.61 -18.68
C ARG A 6 14.60 14.35 -17.91
N THR A 7 13.73 13.95 -17.00
CA THR A 7 12.97 12.69 -17.13
C THR A 7 11.59 12.96 -16.54
N GLY A 8 10.53 12.77 -17.32
CA GLY A 8 9.14 12.89 -16.86
C GLY A 8 8.74 11.72 -15.95
N GLU A 9 9.58 11.39 -14.98
CA GLU A 9 9.31 10.37 -13.97
C GLU A 9 8.63 11.09 -12.81
N ALA A 10 7.32 10.91 -12.68
CA ALA A 10 6.58 11.48 -11.56
C ALA A 10 7.24 11.04 -10.24
N ALA A 11 7.34 11.94 -9.26
CA ALA A 11 7.86 11.60 -7.95
C ALA A 11 7.08 10.38 -7.39
N LEU A 12 7.81 9.31 -7.11
CA LEU A 12 7.25 8.09 -6.55
C LEU A 12 6.69 8.40 -5.16
N HIS A 13 5.42 8.08 -4.96
CA HIS A 13 4.76 8.13 -3.66
C HIS A 13 3.95 6.85 -3.45
N TRP A 14 3.46 6.63 -2.24
CA TRP A 14 2.79 5.40 -1.85
C TRP A 14 1.42 5.70 -1.28
N HIS A 15 0.41 4.92 -1.68
CA HIS A 15 -0.92 4.96 -1.06
C HIS A 15 -1.05 3.82 -0.06
N ALA A 16 -1.36 4.19 1.18
CA ALA A 16 -1.74 3.25 2.21
C ALA A 16 -3.26 3.04 2.21
N TYR A 17 -3.66 1.78 2.04
CA TYR A 17 -5.02 1.33 2.24
C TYR A 17 -5.08 0.59 3.57
N ALA A 18 -6.03 0.94 4.43
CA ALA A 18 -6.16 0.33 5.75
C ALA A 18 -7.62 0.05 6.08
N LYS A 19 -7.90 -1.17 6.55
CA LYS A 19 -9.21 -1.57 7.05
C LYS A 19 -9.06 -2.58 8.19
N THR A 20 -9.86 -2.40 9.24
CA THR A 20 -10.01 -3.39 10.33
C THR A 20 -11.49 -3.54 10.63
N GLY A 21 -12.01 -4.76 10.71
CA GLY A 21 -13.43 -4.99 10.95
C GLY A 21 -13.75 -6.38 11.51
N ASP A 22 -14.94 -6.51 12.10
CA ASP A 22 -15.40 -7.71 12.81
C ASP A 22 -15.98 -8.80 11.89
N GLU A 23 -16.26 -8.48 10.63
CA GLU A 23 -16.79 -9.41 9.63
C GLU A 23 -15.74 -9.72 8.57
N VAL A 24 -15.84 -10.92 7.98
CA VAL A 24 -15.13 -11.28 6.75
C VAL A 24 -15.55 -10.31 5.67
N TYR A 25 -14.82 -9.21 5.53
CA TYR A 25 -15.20 -8.23 4.54
C TYR A 25 -14.88 -8.82 3.19
N SER A 26 -15.95 -9.09 2.46
CA SER A 26 -15.95 -8.99 1.01
C SER A 26 -15.58 -7.55 0.68
N LEU A 27 -14.28 -7.22 0.73
CA LEU A 27 -13.75 -6.32 -0.29
C LEU A 27 -14.37 -6.83 -1.60
N PRO A 28 -14.98 -5.98 -2.44
CA PRO A 28 -15.63 -6.39 -3.68
C PRO A 28 -14.58 -6.81 -4.73
N LEU A 29 -13.49 -7.39 -4.26
CA LEU A 29 -12.31 -7.76 -4.97
C LEU A 29 -12.17 -9.28 -4.85
N PRO A 30 -11.90 -9.99 -5.95
CA PRO A 30 -11.70 -11.43 -5.92
C PRO A 30 -10.66 -11.85 -4.89
N TYR A 31 -10.74 -13.08 -4.38
CA TYR A 31 -9.68 -13.67 -3.55
C TYR A 31 -8.31 -13.50 -4.23
N GLY A 32 -7.31 -13.04 -3.47
CA GLY A 32 -5.96 -12.74 -4.00
C GLY A 32 -5.81 -11.36 -4.66
N SER A 33 -6.84 -10.53 -4.66
CA SER A 33 -6.78 -9.14 -5.16
C SER A 33 -5.85 -8.23 -4.37
N HIS A 34 -5.56 -8.54 -3.10
CA HIS A 34 -4.53 -7.87 -2.30
C HIS A 34 -3.12 -8.00 -2.94
N LEU A 35 -2.91 -8.99 -3.81
CA LEU A 35 -1.67 -9.17 -4.56
C LEU A 35 -1.57 -8.26 -5.80
N ASN A 36 -2.67 -7.66 -6.24
CA ASN A 36 -2.70 -6.84 -7.45
C ASN A 36 -2.90 -5.36 -7.11
N GLY A 37 -1.79 -4.65 -6.86
CA GLY A 37 -1.81 -3.22 -6.57
C GLY A 37 -2.47 -2.35 -7.66
N ASP A 38 -2.54 -2.80 -8.91
CA ASP A 38 -3.22 -2.03 -9.97
C ASP A 38 -4.73 -1.99 -9.76
N LEU A 39 -5.32 -3.05 -9.17
CA LEU A 39 -6.73 -3.02 -8.77
C LEU A 39 -6.95 -2.00 -7.65
N TRP A 40 -6.02 -1.92 -6.71
CA TRP A 40 -6.09 -0.97 -5.60
C TRP A 40 -5.98 0.48 -6.07
N LEU A 41 -5.12 0.78 -7.03
CA LEU A 41 -5.03 2.12 -7.63
C LEU A 41 -6.31 2.55 -8.38
N GLN A 42 -7.17 1.60 -8.75
CA GLN A 42 -8.48 1.88 -9.36
C GLN A 42 -9.61 2.04 -8.31
N MET A 43 -9.33 1.80 -7.03
CA MET A 43 -10.33 1.92 -5.98
C MET A 43 -10.68 3.38 -5.67
N PRO A 44 -11.88 3.63 -5.11
CA PRO A 44 -12.29 4.97 -4.69
C PRO A 44 -11.28 5.63 -3.74
N ARG A 45 -11.09 6.96 -3.89
CA ARG A 45 -10.06 7.73 -3.17
C ARG A 45 -10.28 7.79 -1.66
N ASP A 46 -11.53 7.72 -1.23
CA ASP A 46 -11.94 7.67 0.17
C ASP A 46 -11.48 6.40 0.90
N TRP A 47 -10.93 5.42 0.17
CA TRP A 47 -10.35 4.20 0.75
C TRP A 47 -8.86 4.35 1.06
N ILE A 48 -8.23 5.43 0.61
CA ILE A 48 -6.83 5.74 0.92
C ILE A 48 -6.78 6.32 2.33
N ALA A 49 -6.18 5.58 3.25
CA ALA A 49 -5.99 6.00 4.63
C ALA A 49 -4.87 7.06 4.76
N ALA A 50 -3.82 6.94 3.94
CA ALA A 50 -2.73 7.92 3.88
C ALA A 50 -1.99 7.86 2.54
N THR A 51 -1.33 8.97 2.19
CA THR A 51 -0.37 9.03 1.09
C THR A 51 0.99 9.43 1.64
N PHE A 52 2.06 8.76 1.21
CA PHE A 52 3.42 9.01 1.64
C PHE A 52 4.30 9.38 0.46
N ASP A 53 4.92 10.57 0.53
CA ASP A 53 5.83 11.09 -0.49
C ASP A 53 7.30 10.67 -0.23
N ASP A 54 7.53 9.87 0.80
CA ASP A 54 8.85 9.58 1.35
C ASP A 54 9.13 8.07 1.50
N GLU A 55 10.39 7.79 1.81
CA GLU A 55 10.97 6.48 2.06
C GLU A 55 10.57 5.87 3.42
N ASP A 56 9.87 6.64 4.27
CA ASP A 56 9.45 6.23 5.61
C ASP A 56 8.09 5.51 5.62
N ALA A 57 7.48 5.31 4.45
CA ALA A 57 6.23 4.58 4.28
C ALA A 57 6.27 3.15 4.88
N ALA A 58 7.44 2.48 4.88
CA ALA A 58 7.63 1.17 5.51
C ALA A 58 7.49 1.25 7.04
N ASP A 59 8.08 2.26 7.66
CA ASP A 59 8.07 2.39 9.12
C ASP A 59 6.66 2.73 9.61
N ARG A 60 5.96 3.61 8.89
CA ARG A 60 4.54 3.92 9.18
C ARG A 60 3.63 2.70 9.01
N LEU A 61 3.89 1.85 8.01
CA LEU A 61 3.16 0.59 7.87
C LEU A 61 3.40 -0.32 9.09
N LYS A 62 4.64 -0.44 9.55
CA LYS A 62 4.98 -1.26 10.73
C LYS A 62 4.33 -0.73 12.01
N GLU A 63 4.30 0.59 12.19
CA GLU A 63 3.56 1.23 13.30
C GLU A 63 2.07 0.85 13.24
N GLN A 64 1.45 0.88 12.07
CA GLN A 64 0.04 0.49 11.93
C GLN A 64 -0.22 -1.00 12.19
N LEU A 65 0.71 -1.88 11.79
CA LEU A 65 0.63 -3.31 12.09
C LEU A 65 0.74 -3.58 13.60
N ALA A 66 1.57 -2.81 14.31
CA ALA A 66 1.74 -2.96 15.75
C ALA A 66 0.47 -2.62 16.56
N LEU A 67 -0.43 -1.78 16.02
CA LEU A 67 -1.72 -1.46 16.65
C LEU A 67 -2.68 -2.66 16.67
N TYR A 68 -2.53 -3.59 15.73
CA TYR A 68 -3.39 -4.75 15.55
C TYR A 68 -2.52 -5.99 15.38
N PRO A 69 -1.90 -6.52 16.45
CA PRO A 69 -1.03 -7.69 16.33
C PRO A 69 -1.83 -8.93 15.91
N PRO A 70 -1.25 -9.80 15.07
CA PRO A 70 -1.94 -10.99 14.58
C PRO A 70 -2.21 -11.98 15.72
N GLU A 71 -3.26 -12.77 15.57
CA GLU A 71 -3.50 -13.97 16.36
C GLU A 71 -2.40 -15.00 16.12
N ASN A 72 -1.97 -15.16 14.86
CA ASN A 72 -0.90 -16.04 14.46
C ASN A 72 0.17 -15.29 13.64
N ILE A 73 1.38 -15.16 14.20
CA ILE A 73 2.51 -14.50 13.55
C ILE A 73 2.98 -15.18 12.26
N ALA A 74 2.61 -16.44 12.03
CA ALA A 74 2.94 -17.20 10.83
C ALA A 74 1.97 -16.93 9.66
N GLU A 75 0.94 -16.10 9.85
CA GLU A 75 0.06 -15.68 8.76
C GLU A 75 0.86 -14.98 7.67
N GLN A 76 0.69 -15.45 6.43
CA GLN A 76 1.53 -15.09 5.30
C GLN A 76 1.53 -13.57 5.03
N GLY A 77 0.36 -12.92 5.13
CA GLY A 77 0.27 -11.48 4.93
C GLY A 77 1.03 -10.69 5.98
N TYR A 78 0.88 -11.04 7.26
CA TYR A 78 1.65 -10.40 8.33
C TYR A 78 3.17 -10.64 8.18
N ALA A 79 3.57 -11.88 7.90
CA ALA A 79 4.97 -12.21 7.68
C ALA A 79 5.57 -11.45 6.50
N ASN A 80 4.86 -11.35 5.37
CA ASN A 80 5.33 -10.58 4.20
C ASN A 80 5.49 -9.10 4.51
N ALA A 81 4.53 -8.48 5.19
CA ALA A 81 4.59 -7.05 5.49
C ALA A 81 5.68 -6.69 6.52
N THR A 82 5.95 -7.56 7.49
CA THR A 82 6.99 -7.33 8.51
C THR A 82 8.41 -7.47 7.95
N LEU A 83 8.60 -8.31 6.93
CA LEU A 83 9.87 -8.47 6.23
C LEU A 83 10.22 -7.27 5.35
N TYR A 84 9.25 -6.40 5.02
CA TYR A 84 9.48 -5.25 4.18
C TYR A 84 10.28 -4.16 4.91
N THR A 85 11.34 -3.68 4.27
CA THR A 85 12.26 -2.67 4.81
C THR A 85 12.24 -1.39 3.97
N ARG A 86 12.67 -0.26 4.54
CA ARG A 86 12.91 0.98 3.79
C ARG A 86 13.83 0.76 2.58
N TRP A 87 14.84 -0.09 2.71
CA TRP A 87 15.73 -0.46 1.61
C TRP A 87 15.00 -1.22 0.49
N GLN A 88 14.10 -2.15 0.82
CA GLN A 88 13.28 -2.84 -0.19
C GLN A 88 12.31 -1.88 -0.86
N LEU A 89 11.62 -0.99 -0.14
CA LEU A 89 10.75 0.02 -0.79
C LEU A 89 11.51 0.91 -1.78
N THR A 90 12.76 1.26 -1.46
CA THR A 90 13.57 2.12 -2.32
C THR A 90 14.20 1.40 -3.52
N ARG A 91 14.43 0.08 -3.45
CA ARG A 91 14.97 -0.72 -4.58
C ARG A 91 13.90 -1.45 -5.40
N GLU A 92 12.85 -1.89 -4.74
CA GLU A 92 11.71 -2.63 -5.29
C GLU A 92 10.48 -1.71 -5.34
N ARG A 93 10.68 -0.51 -5.89
CA ARG A 93 9.72 0.61 -6.02
C ARG A 93 8.40 0.28 -6.72
N HIS A 94 8.20 -0.96 -7.13
CA HIS A 94 7.08 -1.43 -7.94
C HIS A 94 6.31 -2.55 -7.26
N GLN A 95 6.75 -3.02 -6.09
CA GLN A 95 6.08 -4.09 -5.38
C GLN A 95 5.10 -3.51 -4.36
N THR A 96 3.88 -4.03 -4.39
CA THR A 96 2.86 -3.76 -3.38
C THR A 96 3.22 -4.54 -2.12
N VAL A 97 3.28 -3.83 -0.99
CA VAL A 97 3.32 -4.47 0.33
C VAL A 97 1.89 -4.69 0.78
N TRP A 98 1.61 -5.85 1.33
CA TRP A 98 0.28 -6.19 1.81
C TRP A 98 0.38 -7.02 3.09
N ALA A 99 -0.59 -6.82 3.97
CA ALA A 99 -0.86 -7.66 5.13
C ALA A 99 -2.36 -7.95 5.15
N ASP A 100 -2.74 -9.21 5.01
CA ASP A 100 -4.04 -9.72 5.43
C ASP A 100 -3.82 -10.72 6.56
N TYR A 101 -4.58 -10.58 7.65
CA TYR A 101 -4.52 -11.50 8.79
C TYR A 101 -5.67 -11.27 9.76
N ARG A 102 -5.83 -12.16 10.74
CA ARG A 102 -6.68 -11.94 11.91
C ARG A 102 -5.90 -11.44 13.10
N ASP A 103 -6.41 -10.41 13.78
CA ASP A 103 -5.81 -9.94 15.02
C ASP A 103 -6.22 -10.82 16.22
N ARG A 104 -5.58 -10.59 17.37
CA ARG A 104 -5.87 -11.31 18.63
C ARG A 104 -7.33 -11.20 19.13
N HIS A 105 -8.12 -10.29 18.57
CA HIS A 105 -9.53 -10.10 18.90
C HIS A 105 -10.45 -10.77 17.86
N GLY A 106 -9.88 -11.51 16.90
CA GLY A 106 -10.60 -12.17 15.82
C GLY A 106 -11.03 -11.22 14.69
N ARG A 107 -10.54 -9.97 14.69
CA ARG A 107 -10.88 -8.97 13.66
C ARG A 107 -10.01 -9.19 12.44
N GLU A 108 -10.58 -9.01 11.25
CA GLU A 108 -9.80 -9.01 10.03
C GLU A 108 -9.06 -7.69 9.87
N VAL A 109 -7.78 -7.79 9.57
CA VAL A 109 -6.89 -6.65 9.33
C VAL A 109 -6.37 -6.74 7.91
N VAL A 110 -6.61 -5.67 7.15
CA VAL A 110 -6.03 -5.49 5.82
C VAL A 110 -5.25 -4.19 5.80
N ARG A 111 -3.97 -4.27 5.43
CA ARG A 111 -3.08 -3.13 5.20
C ARG A 111 -2.38 -3.31 3.87
N LEU A 112 -2.39 -2.31 3.01
CA LEU A 112 -1.61 -2.33 1.78
C LEU A 112 -0.84 -1.03 1.62
N LEU A 113 0.34 -1.14 1.04
CA LEU A 113 1.14 -0.02 0.58
C LEU A 113 1.38 -0.21 -0.92
N VAL A 114 0.77 0.66 -1.73
CA VAL A 114 0.77 0.56 -3.19
C VAL A 114 1.57 1.72 -3.80
N PRO A 115 2.60 1.46 -4.62
CA PRO A 115 3.39 2.53 -5.24
C PRO A 115 2.61 3.23 -6.36
N CYS A 116 2.68 4.56 -6.41
CA CYS A 116 2.15 5.40 -7.46
C CYS A 116 3.23 6.33 -8.07
N PRO A 117 3.33 6.46 -9.41
CA PRO A 117 2.75 5.60 -10.43
C PRO A 117 3.54 4.28 -10.55
N ARG A 118 2.83 3.15 -10.63
CA ARG A 118 3.45 1.83 -10.83
C ARG A 118 3.78 1.63 -12.31
N PRO A 119 5.01 1.25 -12.69
CA PRO A 119 5.27 0.82 -14.06
C PRO A 119 4.56 -0.51 -14.34
N SER A 120 3.96 -0.61 -15.52
CA SER A 120 3.25 -1.81 -15.95
C SER A 120 4.15 -3.04 -15.84
N ALA A 121 3.68 -4.09 -15.14
CA ALA A 121 4.46 -5.31 -14.96
C ALA A 121 4.91 -5.88 -16.33
N PRO A 122 6.13 -6.43 -16.46
CA PRO A 122 6.59 -7.06 -17.69
C PRO A 122 5.67 -8.25 -18.03
N GLY A 123 4.78 -8.09 -19.02
CA GLY A 123 3.80 -9.10 -19.41
C GLY A 123 2.34 -8.68 -19.22
N ALA A 124 2.06 -7.59 -18.50
CA ALA A 124 0.77 -6.95 -18.59
C ALA A 124 0.63 -6.36 -20.01
N LEU A 125 -0.37 -6.82 -20.76
CA LEU A 125 -0.79 -6.19 -22.03
C LEU A 125 -0.75 -4.68 -21.85
N ARG A 126 -0.10 -3.95 -22.77
CA ARG A 126 0.21 -2.50 -22.78
C ARG A 126 -0.97 -1.58 -22.41
N LYS A 127 -1.48 -1.71 -21.20
CA LYS A 127 -2.47 -0.83 -20.60
C LYS A 127 -1.69 0.37 -20.10
N THR A 128 -2.24 1.55 -20.37
CA THR A 128 -1.82 2.80 -19.73
C THR A 128 -1.64 2.51 -18.23
N PRO A 129 -0.51 2.94 -17.62
CA PRO A 129 -0.34 2.82 -16.18
C PRO A 129 -1.58 3.37 -15.46
N PRO A 130 -2.05 2.73 -14.37
CA PRO A 130 -3.14 3.28 -13.59
C PRO A 130 -2.79 4.71 -13.19
N GLU A 131 -3.72 5.63 -13.47
CA GLU A 131 -3.55 7.02 -13.08
C GLU A 131 -3.52 7.13 -11.57
N CYS A 132 -2.72 8.08 -11.10
CA CYS A 132 -2.66 8.28 -9.67
C CYS A 132 -4.00 8.79 -9.14
N PRO A 133 -4.59 8.16 -8.12
CA PRO A 133 -5.76 8.72 -7.45
C PRO A 133 -5.32 10.01 -6.76
N GLU A 134 -5.43 11.15 -7.44
CA GLU A 134 -4.96 12.45 -6.94
C GLU A 134 -5.50 12.69 -5.53
N THR A 135 -4.59 12.71 -4.55
CA THR A 135 -4.90 13.05 -3.17
C THR A 135 -4.63 14.54 -2.99
N ARG A 136 -5.63 15.31 -2.54
CA ARG A 136 -5.34 16.62 -1.96
C ARG A 136 -4.35 16.38 -0.82
N ARG A 137 -3.18 17.03 -0.86
CA ARG A 137 -2.15 16.98 0.19
C ARG A 137 -2.80 17.00 1.56
N SER A 138 -2.85 15.85 2.21
CA SER A 138 -3.36 15.73 3.57
C SER A 138 -2.15 15.71 4.50
N VAL A 139 -1.64 16.91 4.78
CA VAL A 139 -0.78 17.11 5.95
C VAL A 139 -1.73 17.22 7.14
N GLY A 140 -2.06 16.08 7.74
CA GLY A 140 -2.91 16.02 8.92
C GLY A 140 -2.51 14.84 9.79
N PRO A 141 -2.47 14.99 11.12
CA PRO A 141 -2.11 13.90 12.01
C PRO A 141 -3.18 12.80 11.92
N LEU A 142 -2.73 11.55 11.92
CA LEU A 142 -3.63 10.39 12.05
C LEU A 142 -4.40 10.52 13.38
N PRO A 143 -5.72 10.30 13.41
CA PRO A 143 -6.46 10.22 14.66
C PRO A 143 -5.94 9.02 15.47
N GLY A 144 -5.63 9.26 16.75
CA GLY A 144 -5.15 8.27 17.71
C GLY A 144 -6.23 7.38 18.30
#